data_AF-A0A7Y6QUQ5-F1
#
_entry.id   AF-A0A7Y6QUQ5-F1
#
_cell.length_a   1.000
_cell.length_b   1.000
_cell.length_c   1.000
_cell.angle_alpha   90.00
_cell.angle_beta   90.00
_cell.angle_gamma   90.00
#
_symmetry.space_group_name_H-M   'P 1'
#
loop_
_entity.id
_entity.type
_entity.pdbx_description
1 polymer ?
#
loop_
_entity_poly.entity_id
_entity_poly.type
_entity_poly.pdbx_seq_one_letter_code
_entity_poly.pdbx_strand_id
1 'polypeptide(L)'
;MLLNLSNHGPKMKLVYDFAKVLEEDTERVKLAQALTLDASRPRMGLRGNHGLFGSEEWWESIKNERIKTVTHSGVIERTYFSGQDSRWGNQVNSFSLRLMDGSLIEQSIYAAKKNDRGLFVVGAMILMISALDELKSQPAIDEGTNYSKVVLEVAISVEKLDR
;
A
#
# COMPACT_ATOMS: atom_id res chain seq x y z
N MET A 1 -3.66 -12.84 -5.98
CA MET A 1 -2.40 -12.45 -5.35
C MET A 1 -1.52 -11.82 -6.41
N LEU A 2 -1.04 -10.61 -6.17
CA LEU A 2 -0.21 -9.83 -7.09
C LEU A 2 1.27 -9.96 -6.77
N LEU A 3 1.62 -10.08 -5.48
CA LEU A 3 2.98 -10.38 -5.06
C LEU A 3 3.33 -11.82 -5.42
N ASN A 4 4.48 -11.99 -6.08
CA ASN A 4 5.13 -13.29 -6.17
C ASN A 4 5.94 -13.49 -4.89
N LEU A 5 5.52 -14.43 -4.04
CA LEU A 5 6.18 -14.74 -2.76
C LEU A 5 7.28 -15.81 -2.89
N SER A 6 7.47 -16.38 -4.07
CA SER A 6 8.54 -17.33 -4.36
C SER A 6 9.86 -16.59 -4.59
N ASN A 7 10.98 -17.24 -4.27
CA ASN A 7 12.36 -16.77 -4.54
C ASN A 7 12.90 -15.62 -3.68
N HIS A 8 12.37 -15.39 -2.48
CA HIS A 8 12.82 -14.25 -1.65
C HIS A 8 13.87 -14.58 -0.58
N GLY A 9 14.24 -15.85 -0.39
CA GLY A 9 15.15 -16.27 0.67
C GLY A 9 14.38 -16.78 1.89
N PRO A 10 13.89 -15.91 2.79
CA PRO A 10 13.12 -16.34 3.96
C PRO A 10 11.67 -16.66 3.58
N LYS A 11 11.01 -17.44 4.44
CA LYS A 11 9.58 -17.72 4.31
C LYS A 11 8.77 -16.44 4.52
N MET A 12 7.95 -16.10 3.52
CA MET A 12 7.11 -14.90 3.52
C MET A 12 5.69 -15.22 3.97
N LYS A 13 5.07 -14.30 4.73
CA LYS A 13 3.67 -14.33 5.12
C LYS A 13 2.95 -13.10 4.58
N LEU A 14 1.87 -13.29 3.85
CA LEU A 14 0.94 -12.22 3.48
C LEU A 14 0.20 -11.75 4.74
N VAL A 15 0.42 -10.50 5.13
CA VAL A 15 -0.17 -9.88 6.34
C VAL A 15 -1.23 -8.85 6.02
N TYR A 16 -1.29 -8.39 4.77
CA TYR A 16 -2.29 -7.45 4.28
C TYR A 16 -2.68 -7.79 2.84
N ASP A 17 -3.99 -7.79 2.58
CA ASP A 17 -4.62 -8.06 1.28
C ASP A 17 -5.76 -7.07 1.11
N PHE A 18 -5.59 -6.10 0.22
CA PHE A 18 -6.53 -5.01 0.03
C PHE A 18 -7.86 -5.47 -0.54
N ALA A 19 -7.89 -6.54 -1.35
CA ALA A 19 -9.13 -7.07 -1.88
C ALA A 19 -10.08 -7.49 -0.74
N LYS A 20 -9.55 -8.19 0.27
CA LYS A 20 -10.31 -8.57 1.47
C LYS A 20 -10.73 -7.37 2.31
N VAL A 21 -9.87 -6.35 2.41
CA VAL A 21 -10.22 -5.11 3.12
C VAL A 21 -11.41 -4.41 2.45
N LEU A 22 -11.47 -4.40 1.12
CA LEU A 22 -12.60 -3.80 0.39
C LEU A 22 -13.90 -4.59 0.54
N GLU A 23 -13.83 -5.92 0.67
CA GLU A 23 -15.00 -6.76 0.97
C GLU A 23 -15.61 -6.42 2.33
N GLU A 24 -14.79 -6.04 3.31
CA GLU A 24 -15.22 -5.66 4.67
C GLU A 24 -15.69 -4.19 4.77
N ASP A 25 -15.12 -3.28 3.96
CA ASP A 25 -15.39 -1.83 4.01
C ASP A 25 -16.09 -1.32 2.74
N THR A 26 -17.29 -1.85 2.49
CA THR A 26 -18.08 -1.51 1.29
C THR A 26 -18.54 -0.05 1.25
N GLU A 27 -18.72 0.60 2.40
CA GLU A 27 -19.12 2.02 2.46
C GLU A 27 -18.01 2.94 1.98
N ARG A 28 -16.76 2.69 2.36
CA ARG A 28 -15.62 3.44 1.84
C ARG A 28 -15.49 3.31 0.33
N VAL A 29 -15.73 2.12 -0.22
CA VAL A 29 -15.75 1.90 -1.68
C VAL A 29 -16.82 2.78 -2.32
N LYS A 30 -18.07 2.72 -1.86
CA LYS A 30 -19.17 3.53 -2.39
C LYS A 30 -18.85 5.02 -2.34
N LEU A 31 -18.30 5.52 -1.23
CA LEU A 31 -17.93 6.92 -1.08
C LEU A 31 -16.83 7.34 -2.07
N ALA A 32 -15.80 6.51 -2.25
CA ALA A 32 -14.73 6.78 -3.23
C ALA A 32 -15.25 6.80 -4.66
N GLN A 33 -16.15 5.87 -5.01
CA GLN A 33 -16.79 5.80 -6.32
C GLN A 33 -17.72 7.00 -6.57
N ALA A 34 -18.55 7.37 -5.59
CA ALA A 34 -19.42 8.54 -5.66
C ALA A 34 -18.60 9.83 -5.88
N LEU A 35 -17.49 10.00 -5.16
CA LEU A 35 -16.60 11.16 -5.35
C LEU A 35 -15.91 11.15 -6.73
N THR A 36 -15.58 9.97 -7.25
CA THR A 36 -15.03 9.80 -8.61
C THR A 36 -16.05 10.25 -9.67
N LEU A 37 -17.33 9.94 -9.48
CA LEU A 37 -18.40 10.31 -10.42
C LEU A 37 -18.92 11.75 -10.24
N ASP A 38 -18.62 12.41 -9.12
CA ASP A 38 -19.09 13.76 -8.84
C ASP A 38 -18.41 14.82 -9.74
N ALA A 39 -19.13 15.28 -10.75
CA ALA A 39 -18.69 16.32 -11.67
C ALA A 39 -18.64 17.73 -11.04
N SER A 40 -19.38 17.96 -9.94
CA SER A 40 -19.34 19.23 -9.21
C SER A 40 -18.03 19.41 -8.43
N ARG A 41 -17.27 18.33 -8.25
CA ARG A 41 -15.97 18.30 -7.56
C ARG A 41 -14.86 17.83 -8.51
N PRO A 42 -14.53 18.62 -9.55
CA PRO A 42 -13.63 18.19 -10.62
C PRO A 42 -12.16 18.03 -10.19
N ARG A 43 -11.80 18.42 -8.95
CA ARG A 43 -10.44 18.29 -8.40
C ARG A 43 -10.36 17.34 -7.19
N MET A 44 -11.44 16.63 -6.88
CA MET A 44 -11.49 15.75 -5.70
C MET A 44 -11.80 14.30 -6.09
N GLY A 45 -11.07 13.36 -5.50
CA GLY A 45 -11.22 11.93 -5.76
C GLY A 45 -10.33 11.43 -6.89
N LEU A 46 -10.60 10.20 -7.32
CA LEU A 46 -9.89 9.50 -8.37
C LEU A 46 -10.46 9.88 -9.74
N ARG A 47 -9.66 9.69 -10.79
CA ARG A 47 -10.03 10.04 -12.16
C ARG A 47 -10.99 9.04 -12.79
N GLY A 48 -10.87 7.76 -12.44
CA GLY A 48 -11.79 6.70 -12.89
C GLY A 48 -11.60 6.25 -14.35
N ASN A 49 -10.52 6.64 -15.04
CA ASN A 49 -10.24 6.25 -16.44
C ASN A 49 -10.04 4.75 -16.66
N HIS A 50 -9.80 4.01 -15.58
CA HIS A 50 -9.44 2.60 -15.59
C HIS A 50 -10.38 1.78 -14.69
N GLY A 51 -11.64 2.22 -14.61
CA GLY A 51 -12.65 1.66 -13.73
C GLY A 51 -12.78 2.41 -12.40
N LEU A 52 -13.93 2.25 -11.77
CA LEU A 52 -14.24 2.82 -10.46
C LEU A 52 -13.48 2.07 -9.36
N PHE A 53 -13.02 2.79 -8.34
CA PHE A 53 -12.24 2.22 -7.23
C PHE A 53 -12.83 0.92 -6.68
N GLY A 54 -12.04 -0.16 -6.68
CA GLY A 54 -12.44 -1.46 -6.16
C GLY A 54 -13.41 -2.26 -7.04
N SER A 55 -13.83 -1.75 -8.21
CA SER A 55 -14.65 -2.50 -9.16
C SER A 55 -13.84 -3.60 -9.85
N GLU A 56 -14.54 -4.54 -10.49
CA GLU A 56 -13.90 -5.58 -11.31
C GLU A 56 -13.03 -4.97 -12.41
N GLU A 57 -13.53 -3.96 -13.14
CA GLU A 57 -12.77 -3.24 -14.17
C GLU A 57 -11.49 -2.60 -13.63
N TRP A 58 -11.53 -2.08 -12.39
CA TRP A 58 -10.36 -1.50 -11.74
C TRP A 58 -9.31 -2.57 -11.43
N TRP A 59 -9.74 -3.72 -10.91
CA TRP A 59 -8.85 -4.86 -10.69
C TRP A 59 -8.28 -5.45 -11.99
N GLU A 60 -9.09 -5.52 -13.04
CA GLU A 60 -8.64 -5.93 -14.38
C GLU A 60 -7.63 -4.94 -14.96
N SER A 61 -7.82 -3.65 -14.74
CA SER A 61 -6.87 -2.62 -15.17
C SER A 61 -5.52 -2.75 -14.48
N ILE A 62 -5.49 -3.14 -13.20
CA ILE A 62 -4.24 -3.45 -12.49
C ILE A 62 -3.58 -4.71 -13.09
N LYS A 63 -4.34 -5.78 -13.31
CA LYS A 63 -3.82 -7.05 -13.86
C LYS A 63 -3.28 -6.90 -15.28
N ASN A 64 -3.91 -6.04 -16.08
CA ASN A 64 -3.53 -5.76 -17.47
C ASN A 64 -2.58 -4.55 -17.59
N GLU A 65 -1.97 -4.11 -16.48
CA GLU A 65 -0.97 -3.04 -16.43
C GLU A 65 -1.44 -1.66 -16.94
N ARG A 66 -2.76 -1.45 -17.08
CA ARG A 66 -3.36 -0.14 -17.39
C ARG A 66 -3.26 0.81 -16.20
N ILE A 67 -3.39 0.29 -14.99
CA ILE A 67 -3.02 1.01 -13.76
C ILE A 67 -1.61 0.57 -13.38
N LYS A 68 -0.68 1.54 -13.35
CA LYS A 68 0.71 1.27 -13.00
C LYS A 68 0.82 0.75 -11.58
N THR A 69 1.61 -0.30 -11.38
CA THR A 69 1.98 -0.81 -10.06
C THR A 69 3.44 -0.54 -9.75
N VAL A 70 3.76 -0.44 -8.46
CA VAL A 70 5.13 -0.34 -7.96
C VAL A 70 5.32 -1.33 -6.83
N THR A 71 6.35 -2.16 -6.96
CA THR A 71 6.76 -3.11 -5.93
C THR A 71 8.01 -2.62 -5.21
N HIS A 72 7.96 -2.61 -3.89
CA HIS A 72 9.11 -2.36 -3.03
C HIS A 72 9.48 -3.66 -2.31
N SER A 73 10.78 -3.98 -2.35
CA SER A 73 11.38 -5.10 -1.62
C SER A 73 12.56 -4.56 -0.82
N GLY A 74 12.64 -4.92 0.45
CA GLY A 74 13.70 -4.42 1.32
C GLY A 74 13.67 -5.00 2.72
N VAL A 75 14.55 -4.48 3.57
CA VAL A 75 14.66 -4.88 4.97
C VAL A 75 14.30 -3.70 5.87
N ILE A 76 13.50 -3.96 6.90
CA ILE A 76 13.14 -2.95 7.89
C ILE A 76 14.41 -2.52 8.62
N GLU A 77 14.75 -1.25 8.51
CA GLU A 77 15.88 -0.64 9.22
C GLU A 77 15.45 -0.11 10.58
N ARG A 78 14.27 0.49 10.66
CA ARG A 78 13.74 1.10 11.89
C ARG A 78 12.23 1.01 11.91
N THR A 79 11.65 0.87 13.10
CA THR A 79 10.23 1.10 13.35
C THR A 79 10.04 2.32 14.26
N TYR A 80 8.94 3.04 14.06
CA TYR A 80 8.64 4.25 14.81
C TYR A 80 7.14 4.55 14.82
N PHE A 81 6.76 5.58 15.57
CA PHE A 81 5.42 6.15 15.55
C PHE A 81 5.43 7.44 14.72
N SER A 82 4.49 7.56 13.79
CA SER A 82 4.24 8.73 12.96
C SER A 82 2.80 9.18 13.11
N GLY A 83 2.56 10.49 13.23
CA GLY A 83 1.23 11.07 13.43
C GLY A 83 1.23 12.21 14.44
N GLN A 84 0.19 13.04 14.41
CA GLN A 84 0.02 14.18 15.31
C GLN A 84 -0.70 13.83 16.61
N ASP A 85 -1.27 12.62 16.70
CA ASP A 85 -1.99 12.15 17.87
C ASP A 85 -1.05 11.81 19.03
N SER A 86 -1.57 11.95 20.26
CA SER A 86 -0.83 11.57 21.47
C SER A 86 -0.47 10.08 21.42
N ARG A 87 0.82 9.77 21.56
CA ARG A 87 1.30 8.39 21.61
C ARG A 87 0.98 7.78 22.98
N TRP A 88 0.20 6.70 22.99
CA TRP A 88 0.08 5.87 24.19
C TRP A 88 1.13 4.75 24.18
N GLY A 89 2.12 4.84 25.08
CA GLY A 89 3.12 3.81 25.30
C GLY A 89 4.07 3.57 24.12
N ASN A 90 4.46 2.32 23.91
CA ASN A 90 5.45 1.91 22.89
C ASN A 90 4.85 1.60 21.52
N GLN A 91 3.70 2.20 21.16
CA GLN A 91 3.08 1.96 19.86
C GLN A 91 4.03 2.35 18.72
N VAL A 92 4.01 1.53 17.66
CA VAL A 92 4.65 1.79 16.37
C VAL A 92 3.61 1.59 15.28
N ASN A 93 3.62 2.47 14.29
CA ASN A 93 2.70 2.44 13.15
C ASN A 93 3.40 2.71 11.81
N SER A 94 4.72 2.92 11.82
CA SER A 94 5.52 3.20 10.63
C SER A 94 6.89 2.54 10.72
N PHE A 95 7.55 2.43 9.57
CA PHE A 95 8.91 1.91 9.44
C PHE A 95 9.65 2.53 8.26
N SER A 96 10.98 2.58 8.40
CA SER A 96 11.92 2.88 7.32
C SER A 96 12.35 1.57 6.67
N LEU A 97 12.20 1.46 5.36
CA LEU A 97 12.56 0.29 4.57
C LEU A 97 13.79 0.58 3.73
N ARG A 98 14.85 -0.20 3.92
CA ARG A 98 16.05 -0.13 3.08
C ARG A 98 15.88 -1.03 1.87
N LEU A 99 15.87 -0.42 0.68
CA LEU A 99 15.76 -1.12 -0.60
C LEU A 99 17.11 -1.69 -1.05
N MET A 100 17.12 -2.50 -2.11
CA MET A 100 18.34 -3.14 -2.64
C MET A 100 19.36 -2.13 -3.18
N ASP A 101 18.90 -0.99 -3.71
CA ASP A 101 19.76 0.10 -4.18
C ASP A 101 20.36 0.94 -3.04
N GLY A 102 20.06 0.58 -1.78
CA GLY A 102 20.53 1.28 -0.59
C GLY A 102 19.66 2.47 -0.17
N SER A 103 18.68 2.88 -0.98
CA SER A 103 17.76 3.96 -0.64
C SER A 103 16.84 3.57 0.52
N LEU A 104 16.32 4.58 1.21
CA LEU A 104 15.37 4.44 2.29
C LEU A 104 14.03 5.02 1.86
N ILE A 105 12.96 4.28 2.11
CA ILE A 105 11.59 4.77 1.98
C ILE A 105 10.86 4.64 3.31
N GLU A 106 9.92 5.55 3.55
CA GLU A 106 9.08 5.56 4.74
C GLU A 106 7.70 4.99 4.43
N GLN A 107 7.20 4.10 5.29
CA GLN A 107 5.92 3.42 5.09
C GLN A 107 5.16 3.22 6.40
N SER A 108 3.83 3.18 6.31
CA SER A 108 2.95 2.77 7.42
C SER A 108 2.88 1.25 7.55
N ILE A 109 2.55 0.77 8.75
CA ILE A 109 2.32 -0.64 9.03
C ILE A 109 0.90 -1.05 8.59
N TYR A 110 0.84 -1.91 7.59
CA TYR A 110 -0.40 -2.55 7.11
C TYR A 110 -0.44 -4.01 7.57
N ALA A 111 -1.44 -4.34 8.37
CA ALA A 111 -1.70 -5.72 8.79
C ALA A 111 -3.19 -5.89 9.07
N ALA A 112 -3.81 -6.89 8.46
CA ALA A 112 -5.23 -7.21 8.69
C ALA A 112 -5.44 -7.79 10.10
N LYS A 113 -4.52 -8.63 10.57
CA LYS A 113 -4.58 -9.23 11.91
C LYS A 113 -3.70 -8.46 12.88
N LYS A 114 -4.23 -8.12 14.07
CA LYS A 114 -3.46 -7.43 15.13
C LYS A 114 -2.17 -8.16 15.50
N ASN A 115 -2.20 -9.49 15.57
CA ASN A 115 -1.03 -10.30 15.92
C ASN A 115 0.08 -10.24 14.87
N ASP A 116 -0.24 -9.98 13.61
CA ASP A 116 0.74 -9.91 12.52
C ASP A 116 1.57 -8.62 12.59
N ARG A 117 1.10 -7.59 13.32
CA ARG A 117 1.88 -6.37 13.58
C ARG A 117 3.18 -6.64 14.31
N GLY A 118 3.25 -7.72 15.10
CA GLY A 118 4.47 -8.14 15.80
C GLY A 118 5.60 -8.61 14.88
N LEU A 119 5.31 -8.87 13.60
CA LEU A 119 6.32 -9.24 12.61
C LEU A 119 7.11 -8.04 12.09
N PHE A 120 6.57 -6.81 12.23
CA PHE A 120 7.23 -5.58 11.78
C PHE A 120 8.34 -5.21 12.76
N VAL A 121 9.49 -5.83 12.60
CA VAL A 121 10.69 -5.64 13.43
C VAL A 121 11.91 -5.38 12.55
N VAL A 122 12.91 -4.71 13.12
CA VAL A 122 14.20 -4.49 12.44
C VAL A 122 14.80 -5.83 11.99
N GLY A 123 15.27 -5.87 10.74
CA GLY A 123 15.82 -7.08 10.10
C GLY A 123 14.78 -7.95 9.38
N ALA A 124 13.48 -7.67 9.51
CA ALA A 124 12.46 -8.38 8.73
C ALA A 124 12.44 -7.89 7.27
N MET A 125 12.29 -8.82 6.33
CA MET A 125 12.14 -8.52 4.91
C MET A 125 10.66 -8.19 4.61
N ILE A 126 10.42 -7.15 3.80
CA ILE A 126 9.10 -6.73 3.34
C ILE A 126 9.04 -6.83 1.83
N LEU A 127 7.91 -7.33 1.33
CA LEU A 127 7.44 -7.15 -0.04
C LEU A 127 6.13 -6.36 0.01
N MET A 128 6.05 -5.28 -0.74
CA MET A 128 4.87 -4.44 -0.82
C MET A 128 4.61 -4.05 -2.26
N ILE A 129 3.38 -4.27 -2.73
CA ILE A 129 2.93 -3.77 -4.03
C ILE A 129 1.84 -2.72 -3.85
N SER A 130 1.91 -1.65 -4.63
CA SER A 130 0.93 -0.57 -4.65
C SER A 130 0.49 -0.26 -6.07
N ALA A 131 -0.79 0.09 -6.26
CA ALA A 131 -1.28 0.74 -7.47
C ALA A 131 -1.08 2.26 -7.39
N LEU A 132 -0.80 2.87 -8.53
CA LEU A 132 -0.76 4.31 -8.73
C LEU A 132 -2.02 4.71 -9.50
N ASP A 133 -3.07 5.09 -8.77
CA ASP A 133 -4.37 5.45 -9.36
C ASP A 133 -4.46 6.97 -9.53
N GLU A 134 -4.83 7.44 -10.72
CA GLU A 134 -4.79 8.86 -11.05
C GLU A 134 -5.79 9.66 -10.22
N LEU A 135 -5.33 10.76 -9.63
CA LEU A 135 -6.22 11.73 -8.98
C LEU A 135 -6.89 12.62 -10.03
N LYS A 136 -8.08 13.15 -9.73
CA LYS A 136 -8.66 14.23 -10.56
C LYS A 136 -7.82 15.50 -10.55
N SER A 137 -7.19 15.79 -9.41
CA SER A 137 -6.30 16.95 -9.27
C SER A 137 -5.01 16.70 -10.03
N GLN A 138 -4.93 17.21 -11.26
CA GLN A 138 -3.77 17.14 -12.14
C GLN A 138 -3.27 18.55 -12.49
N PRO A 139 -1.97 18.72 -12.81
CA PRO A 139 -0.88 17.76 -12.61
C PRO A 139 -0.47 17.64 -11.13
N ALA A 140 0.55 16.84 -10.85
CA ALA A 140 1.29 16.91 -9.59
C ALA A 140 2.16 18.18 -9.52
N ILE A 141 2.76 18.44 -8.36
CA ILE A 141 3.62 19.63 -8.13
C ILE A 141 4.87 19.60 -9.02
N ASP A 142 5.38 18.40 -9.32
CA ASP A 142 6.52 18.16 -10.21
C ASP A 142 6.12 18.13 -11.70
N GLU A 143 4.91 18.61 -12.03
CA GLU A 143 4.31 18.62 -13.37
C GLU A 143 4.02 17.22 -13.95
N GLY A 144 4.30 16.15 -13.20
CA GLY A 144 3.96 14.78 -13.55
C GLY A 144 2.49 14.44 -13.31
N THR A 145 2.14 13.18 -13.54
CA THR A 145 0.81 12.66 -13.18
C THR A 145 0.68 12.54 -11.67
N ASN A 146 -0.37 13.13 -11.12
CA ASN A 146 -0.70 13.01 -9.71
C ASN A 146 -1.43 11.70 -9.42
N TYR A 147 -0.89 10.90 -8.51
CA TYR A 147 -1.43 9.59 -8.16
C TYR A 147 -1.81 9.52 -6.69
N SER A 148 -2.91 8.82 -6.43
CA SER A 148 -3.16 8.16 -5.16
C SER A 148 -2.39 6.84 -5.14
N LYS A 149 -1.51 6.65 -4.15
CA LYS A 149 -0.83 5.39 -3.93
C LYS A 149 -1.70 4.48 -3.06
N VAL A 150 -2.16 3.37 -3.64
CA VAL A 150 -3.02 2.39 -2.96
C VAL A 150 -2.21 1.14 -2.69
N VAL A 151 -1.94 0.83 -1.42
CA VAL A 151 -1.26 -0.43 -1.04
C VAL A 151 -2.21 -1.59 -1.30
N LEU A 152 -1.79 -2.54 -2.13
CA LEU A 152 -2.62 -3.69 -2.51
C LEU A 152 -2.31 -4.91 -1.66
N GLU A 153 -1.03 -5.23 -1.49
CA GLU A 153 -0.59 -6.40 -0.72
C GLU A 153 0.69 -6.08 0.04
N VAL A 154 0.80 -6.65 1.25
CA VAL A 154 2.05 -6.63 2.04
C VAL A 154 2.34 -8.03 2.55
N ALA A 155 3.54 -8.50 2.25
CA ALA A 155 4.10 -9.71 2.83
C ALA A 155 5.37 -9.39 3.62
N ILE A 156 5.58 -10.14 4.69
CA ILE A 156 6.72 -9.98 5.61
C ILE A 156 7.36 -11.33 5.90
N SER A 157 8.68 -11.36 6.10
CA SER A 157 9.37 -12.58 6.51
C SER A 157 8.92 -13.02 7.90
N VAL A 158 8.70 -14.33 8.08
CA VAL A 158 8.38 -14.90 9.40
C VAL A 158 9.62 -15.16 10.25
N GLU A 159 10.79 -15.16 9.62
CA GLU A 159 12.10 -15.24 10.24
C GLU A 159 12.85 -13.93 9.98
N LYS A 160 13.73 -13.56 10.91
CA LYS A 160 14.63 -12.42 10.71
C LYS A 160 15.77 -12.86 9.79
N LEU A 161 16.24 -11.95 8.94
CA LEU A 161 17.52 -12.16 8.29
C LEU A 161 18.60 -11.86 9.33
N ASP A 162 19.32 -12.91 9.76
CA ASP A 162 20.55 -12.73 10.52
C ASP A 162 21.54 -11.96 9.63
N ARG A 163 21.97 -10.78 10.08
CA ARG A 163 23.03 -9.99 9.45
C ARG A 163 24.31 -10.12 10.26
#